data_AF-A0A6V7IA76-F1
#
_entry.id   AF-A0A6V7IA76-F1
#
_cell.length_a   1.000
_cell.length_b   1.000
_cell.length_c   1.000
_cell.angle_alpha   90.00
_cell.angle_beta   90.00
_cell.angle_gamma   90.00
#
_symmetry.space_group_name_H-M   'P 1'
#
loop_
_entity.id
_entity.type
_entity.pdbx_description
1 polymer ?
#
loop_
_entity_poly.entity_id
_entity_poly.type
_entity_poly.pdbx_seq_one_letter_code
_entity_poly.pdbx_strand_id
1 'polypeptide(L)'
;KWQYFRRELVNLQTWVVPWELRIKEIESHFGSAVASYFIFLRWLFWINCVISLILIIFVAAPEILTADAKEAGDRKTMPPDEMIKSKHLLTLWEFEGIIKYSPFFYGWYTNKDSANGYRMPLAYFLANLAVYTYSFVAILR
;
A
#
# COMPACT_ATOMS: atom_id res chain seq x y z
N LYS A 1 -7.77 -38.51 -9.54
CA LYS A 1 -8.36 -37.15 -9.70
C LYS A 1 -7.81 -36.15 -8.67
N TRP A 2 -7.82 -36.46 -7.36
CA TRP A 2 -7.26 -35.58 -6.31
C TRP A 2 -5.77 -35.23 -6.49
N GLN A 3 -4.93 -36.20 -6.84
CA GLN A 3 -3.50 -35.96 -7.07
C GLN A 3 -3.21 -35.07 -8.30
N TYR A 4 -4.10 -35.10 -9.29
CA TYR A 4 -3.99 -34.24 -10.47
C TYR A 4 -4.36 -32.79 -10.12
N PHE A 5 -5.46 -32.59 -9.38
CA PHE A 5 -5.86 -31.27 -8.89
C PHE A 5 -4.81 -30.65 -7.94
N ARG A 6 -4.19 -31.46 -7.07
CA ARG A 6 -3.05 -31.01 -6.24
C ARG A 6 -1.86 -30.53 -7.09
N ARG A 7 -1.55 -31.20 -8.20
CA ARG A 7 -0.47 -30.78 -9.12
C ARG A 7 -0.83 -29.48 -9.84
N GLU A 8 -2.08 -29.31 -10.26
CA GLU A 8 -2.56 -28.04 -10.85
C GLU A 8 -2.50 -26.90 -9.85
N LEU A 9 -2.88 -27.10 -8.58
CA LEU A 9 -2.75 -26.07 -7.54
C LEU A 9 -1.30 -25.68 -7.27
N VAL A 10 -0.36 -26.64 -7.29
CA VAL A 10 1.08 -26.35 -7.13
C VAL A 10 1.63 -25.61 -8.36
N ASN A 11 1.21 -25.98 -9.56
CA ASN A 11 1.57 -25.26 -10.78
C ASN A 11 1.00 -23.83 -10.81
N LEU A 12 -0.26 -23.65 -10.38
CA LEU A 12 -0.87 -22.34 -10.22
C LEU A 12 -0.17 -21.54 -9.12
N GLN A 13 0.18 -22.14 -7.99
CA GLN A 13 0.94 -21.47 -6.94
C GLN A 13 2.28 -20.95 -7.46
N THR A 14 2.98 -21.74 -8.28
CA THR A 14 4.27 -21.34 -8.89
C THR A 14 4.10 -20.19 -9.89
N TRP A 15 2.95 -20.12 -10.57
CA TRP A 15 2.56 -19.00 -11.44
C TRP A 15 2.08 -17.77 -10.67
N VAL A 16 1.46 -17.97 -9.51
CA VAL A 16 0.90 -16.92 -8.64
C VAL A 16 2.00 -16.27 -7.81
N VAL A 17 3.08 -16.98 -7.47
CA VAL A 17 4.26 -16.35 -6.87
C VAL A 17 4.85 -15.40 -7.91
N PRO A 18 4.76 -14.08 -7.69
CA PRO A 18 5.18 -13.14 -8.71
C PRO A 18 6.68 -13.32 -8.97
N TRP A 19 7.07 -13.08 -10.22
CA TRP A 19 8.46 -13.02 -10.70
C TRP A 19 9.36 -14.26 -10.45
N GLU A 20 8.86 -15.38 -9.92
CA GLU A 20 9.69 -16.54 -9.59
C GLU A 20 10.40 -17.13 -10.82
N LEU A 21 9.68 -17.29 -11.93
CA LEU A 21 10.24 -17.80 -13.18
C LEU A 21 11.33 -16.87 -13.74
N ARG A 22 11.14 -15.55 -13.62
CA ARG A 22 12.10 -14.55 -14.11
C ARG A 22 13.36 -14.52 -13.25
N ILE A 23 13.22 -14.70 -11.93
CA ILE A 23 14.37 -14.81 -11.01
C ILE A 23 15.19 -16.07 -11.33
N LYS A 24 14.54 -17.21 -11.58
CA LYS A 24 15.22 -18.46 -11.97
C LYS A 24 15.95 -18.34 -13.31
N GLU A 25 15.36 -17.63 -14.28
CA GLU A 25 16.01 -17.32 -15.55
C GLU A 25 17.28 -16.48 -15.34
N ILE A 26 17.22 -15.45 -14.50
CA ILE A 26 18.38 -14.62 -14.12
C ILE A 26 19.44 -15.45 -13.38
N GLU A 27 19.03 -16.34 -12.48
CA GLU A 27 19.94 -17.26 -11.77
C GLU A 27 20.67 -18.18 -12.75
N SER A 28 19.97 -18.69 -13.77
CA SER A 28 20.57 -19.55 -14.79
C SER A 28 21.56 -18.81 -15.69
N HIS A 29 21.35 -17.52 -15.97
CA HIS A 29 22.21 -16.73 -16.85
C HIS A 29 23.38 -16.04 -16.13
N PHE A 30 23.15 -15.55 -14.91
CA PHE A 30 24.09 -14.69 -14.17
C PHE A 30 24.60 -15.31 -12.87
N GLY A 31 24.09 -16.49 -12.50
CA GLY A 31 24.46 -17.19 -11.28
C GLY A 31 23.69 -16.75 -10.03
N SER A 32 23.94 -17.46 -8.94
CA SER A 32 23.23 -17.31 -7.67
C SER A 32 23.47 -15.97 -6.97
N ALA A 33 24.65 -15.36 -7.17
CA ALA A 33 24.98 -14.06 -6.57
C ALA A 33 24.03 -12.95 -7.04
N VAL A 34 23.78 -12.84 -8.35
CA VAL A 34 22.87 -11.83 -8.91
C VAL A 34 21.41 -12.19 -8.58
N ALA A 35 21.05 -13.47 -8.59
CA ALA A 35 19.70 -13.91 -8.22
C ALA A 35 19.32 -13.56 -6.76
N SER A 36 20.28 -13.61 -5.84
CA SER A 36 20.05 -13.29 -4.42
C SER A 36 19.49 -11.88 -4.21
N TYR A 37 19.91 -10.89 -5.01
CA TYR A 37 19.37 -9.53 -4.96
C TYR A 37 17.88 -9.50 -5.27
N PHE A 38 17.43 -10.19 -6.32
CA PHE A 38 16.02 -10.21 -6.70
C PHE A 38 15.17 -11.02 -5.74
N ILE A 39 15.74 -12.08 -5.14
CA ILE A 39 15.08 -12.84 -4.08
C ILE A 39 14.83 -11.94 -2.85
N PHE A 40 15.83 -11.16 -2.45
CA PHE A 40 15.70 -10.17 -1.39
C PHE A 40 14.66 -9.10 -1.75
N LEU A 41 14.70 -8.56 -2.98
CA LEU A 41 13.75 -7.56 -3.44
C LEU A 41 12.30 -8.09 -3.42
N ARG A 42 12.09 -9.34 -3.85
CA ARG A 42 10.79 -10.01 -3.79
C ARG A 42 10.30 -10.13 -2.34
N TRP A 43 11.20 -10.46 -1.42
CA TRP A 43 10.88 -10.55 0.00
C TRP A 43 10.53 -9.17 0.61
N LEU A 44 11.30 -8.14 0.27
CA LEU A 44 11.05 -6.75 0.67
C LEU A 44 9.70 -6.25 0.12
N PHE A 45 9.35 -6.60 -1.11
CA PHE A 45 8.05 -6.28 -1.70
C PHE A 45 6.90 -6.86 -0.85
N TRP A 46 6.99 -8.13 -0.45
CA TRP A 46 5.97 -8.76 0.41
C TRP A 46 5.82 -8.07 1.76
N ILE A 47 6.94 -7.67 2.39
CA ILE A 47 6.91 -6.88 3.63
C ILE A 47 6.17 -5.56 3.42
N ASN A 48 6.48 -4.84 2.33
CA ASN A 48 5.81 -3.59 2.01
C ASN A 48 4.32 -3.77 1.72
N CYS A 49 3.91 -4.88 1.10
CA CYS A 49 2.49 -5.21 0.94
C CYS A 49 1.79 -5.39 2.29
N VAL A 50 2.41 -6.09 3.26
CA VAL A 50 1.84 -6.27 4.60
C VAL A 50 1.76 -4.94 5.34
N ILE A 51 2.82 -4.12 5.29
CA ILE A 51 2.82 -2.78 5.91
C ILE A 51 1.73 -1.90 5.30
N SER A 52 1.62 -1.90 3.97
CA SER A 52 0.59 -1.13 3.26
C SER A 52 -0.81 -1.58 3.66
N LEU A 53 -1.04 -2.89 3.82
CA LEU A 53 -2.32 -3.43 4.27
C LEU A 53 -2.67 -2.94 5.69
N ILE A 54 -1.70 -2.95 6.61
CA ILE A 54 -1.90 -2.45 7.97
C ILE A 54 -2.27 -0.96 7.95
N LEU A 55 -1.56 -0.14 7.18
CA LEU A 55 -1.87 1.28 7.04
C LEU A 55 -3.24 1.50 6.39
N ILE A 56 -3.60 0.73 5.36
CA ILE A 56 -4.91 0.84 4.72
C ILE A 56 -6.02 0.50 5.71
N ILE A 57 -5.89 -0.58 6.48
CA ILE A 57 -6.94 -1.03 7.40
C ILE A 57 -7.08 -0.12 8.62
N PHE A 58 -5.97 0.30 9.23
CA PHE A 58 -5.99 1.02 10.51
C PHE A 58 -5.89 2.54 10.37
N VAL A 59 -5.39 3.06 9.25
CA VAL A 59 -5.21 4.50 9.04
C VAL A 59 -6.16 4.99 7.95
N ALA A 60 -6.07 4.46 6.73
CA ALA A 60 -6.84 4.99 5.60
C ALA A 60 -8.34 4.64 5.67
N ALA A 61 -8.70 3.39 5.93
CA ALA A 61 -10.09 2.94 5.97
C ALA A 61 -10.95 3.66 7.02
N PRO A 62 -10.56 3.78 8.30
CA PRO A 62 -11.35 4.52 9.28
C PRO A 62 -11.46 6.00 8.91
N GLU A 63 -10.40 6.58 8.35
CA GLU A 63 -10.40 7.97 7.90
C GLU A 63 -11.37 8.19 6.72
N ILE A 64 -11.46 7.26 5.77
CA ILE A 64 -12.41 7.36 4.64
C ILE A 64 -13.86 7.18 5.12
N LEU A 65 -14.10 6.21 6.01
CA LEU A 65 -15.45 5.84 6.43
C LEU A 65 -16.06 6.81 7.43
N THR A 66 -15.23 7.51 8.20
CA THR A 66 -15.70 8.33 9.32
C THR A 66 -15.35 9.80 9.21
N ALA A 67 -14.66 10.22 8.15
CA ALA A 67 -14.44 11.62 7.90
C ALA A 67 -15.75 12.32 7.58
N ASP A 68 -16.15 13.21 8.49
CA ASP A 68 -17.28 14.08 8.27
C ASP A 68 -16.91 15.15 7.22
N ALA A 69 -17.62 15.15 6.09
CA ALA A 69 -17.34 16.05 4.96
C ALA A 69 -17.44 17.54 5.37
N LYS A 70 -18.21 17.85 6.42
CA LYS A 70 -18.34 19.21 6.95
C LYS A 70 -17.14 19.64 7.80
N GLU A 71 -16.46 18.70 8.46
CA GLU A 71 -15.28 18.98 9.28
C GLU A 71 -13.96 18.91 8.50
N ALA A 72 -13.98 18.19 7.38
CA ALA A 72 -12.82 17.98 6.52
C ALA A 72 -12.34 19.25 5.80
N GLY A 73 -13.23 20.25 5.62
CA GLY A 73 -12.93 21.52 4.98
C GLY A 73 -12.28 21.39 3.59
N ASP A 74 -11.50 22.40 3.20
CA ASP A 74 -10.82 22.50 1.91
C ASP A 74 -9.75 21.42 1.64
N ARG A 75 -9.53 20.47 2.57
CA ARG A 75 -8.52 19.41 2.43
C ARG A 75 -9.02 18.18 1.69
N LYS A 76 -10.34 17.91 1.75
CA LYS A 76 -10.97 16.75 1.10
C LYS A 76 -11.95 17.14 0.01
N THR A 77 -12.42 18.40 0.01
CA THR A 77 -13.31 18.93 -1.01
C THR A 77 -12.52 19.81 -1.97
N MET A 78 -12.50 19.44 -3.24
CA MET A 78 -11.89 20.25 -4.28
C MET A 78 -12.81 21.45 -4.63
N PRO A 79 -12.28 22.68 -4.71
CA PRO A 79 -13.05 23.83 -5.16
C PRO A 79 -13.47 23.66 -6.63
N PRO A 80 -14.64 24.20 -7.04
CA PRO A 80 -15.20 23.99 -8.38
C PRO A 80 -14.27 24.50 -9.50
N ASP A 81 -13.46 25.53 -9.22
CA ASP A 81 -12.50 26.09 -10.18
C ASP A 81 -11.33 25.14 -10.50
N GLU A 82 -10.88 24.36 -9.51
CA GLU A 82 -9.84 23.34 -9.70
C GLU A 82 -10.39 22.08 -10.39
N MET A 83 -11.68 21.78 -10.19
CA MET A 83 -12.34 20.60 -10.76
C MET A 83 -12.30 20.59 -12.30
N ILE A 84 -12.40 21.76 -12.93
CA ILE A 84 -12.37 21.92 -14.38
C ILE A 84 -11.00 21.53 -14.95
N LYS A 85 -9.91 21.90 -14.25
CA LYS A 85 -8.54 21.60 -14.68
C LYS A 85 -8.05 20.21 -14.25
N SER A 86 -8.71 19.63 -13.25
CA SER A 86 -8.26 18.44 -12.54
C SER A 86 -8.06 17.16 -13.38
N LYS A 87 -8.64 17.10 -14.58
CA LYS A 87 -8.55 15.93 -15.49
C LYS A 87 -7.50 16.09 -16.59
N HIS A 88 -6.79 17.22 -16.67
CA HIS A 88 -5.71 17.38 -17.64
C HIS A 88 -4.50 16.50 -17.28
N LEU A 89 -3.91 15.86 -18.30
CA LEU A 89 -2.77 14.96 -18.12
C LEU A 89 -1.56 15.65 -17.47
N LEU A 90 -1.29 16.92 -17.80
CA LEU A 90 -0.22 17.71 -17.19
C LEU A 90 -0.45 17.89 -15.69
N THR A 91 -1.65 18.27 -15.29
CA THR A 91 -2.03 18.44 -13.88
C THR A 91 -1.95 17.12 -13.09
N LEU A 92 -2.32 16.01 -13.70
CA LEU A 92 -2.19 14.68 -13.08
C LEU A 92 -0.72 14.25 -12.95
N TRP A 93 0.13 14.59 -13.93
CA TRP A 93 1.56 14.30 -13.89
C TRP A 93 2.29 15.10 -12.81
N GLU A 94 1.84 16.32 -12.55
CA GLU A 94 2.31 17.17 -11.45
C GLU A 94 1.75 16.76 -10.08
N PHE A 95 0.95 15.68 -10.03
CA PHE A 95 0.25 15.22 -8.83
C PHE A 95 -0.73 16.24 -8.23
N GLU A 96 -1.22 17.16 -9.05
CA GLU A 96 -2.23 18.14 -8.68
C GLU A 96 -3.65 17.65 -9.05
N GLY A 97 -4.66 18.47 -8.76
CA GLY A 97 -6.05 18.14 -9.05
C GLY A 97 -6.52 16.95 -8.21
N ILE A 98 -7.15 15.94 -8.83
CA ILE A 98 -7.83 14.84 -8.12
C ILE A 98 -6.87 14.06 -7.21
N ILE A 99 -5.60 13.93 -7.64
CA ILE A 99 -4.60 13.15 -6.93
C ILE A 99 -4.22 13.83 -5.60
N LYS A 100 -4.15 15.16 -5.56
CA LYS A 100 -3.88 15.96 -4.34
C LYS A 100 -4.89 15.72 -3.22
N TYR A 101 -6.16 15.51 -3.56
CA TYR A 101 -7.25 15.28 -2.60
C TYR A 101 -7.49 13.79 -2.30
N SER A 102 -6.51 12.92 -2.62
CA SER A 102 -6.58 11.49 -2.36
C SER A 102 -5.92 11.09 -1.04
N PRO A 103 -6.28 9.93 -0.45
CA PRO A 103 -5.64 9.38 0.75
C PRO A 103 -4.15 9.06 0.60
N PHE A 104 -3.58 9.17 -0.59
CA PHE A 104 -2.14 8.99 -0.81
C PHE A 104 -1.32 10.19 -0.30
N PHE A 105 -1.94 11.35 -0.10
CA PHE A 105 -1.27 12.55 0.36
C PHE A 105 -1.46 12.78 1.86
N TYR A 106 -0.39 13.22 2.51
CA TYR A 106 -0.40 13.53 3.94
C TYR A 106 -1.45 14.59 4.31
N GLY A 107 -1.64 15.61 3.45
CA GLY A 107 -2.60 16.69 3.69
C GLY A 107 -4.07 16.25 3.77
N TRP A 108 -4.37 15.01 3.37
CA TRP A 108 -5.70 14.43 3.44
C TRP A 108 -6.08 13.94 4.85
N TYR A 109 -5.11 13.61 5.71
CA TYR A 109 -5.34 13.04 7.04
C TYR A 109 -5.58 14.10 8.12
N THR A 110 -6.38 13.78 9.13
CA THR A 110 -6.75 14.72 10.21
C THR A 110 -6.31 14.23 11.59
N ASN A 111 -6.03 15.17 12.49
CA ASN A 111 -5.74 14.87 13.89
C ASN A 111 -6.97 14.95 14.80
N LYS A 112 -8.15 15.20 14.22
CA LYS A 112 -9.40 15.25 14.97
C LYS A 112 -9.94 13.85 15.23
N ASP A 113 -10.60 13.69 16.36
CA ASP A 113 -11.30 12.45 16.67
C ASP A 113 -12.48 12.27 15.70
N SER A 114 -12.66 11.03 15.27
CA SER A 114 -13.77 10.63 14.42
C SER A 114 -15.10 10.73 15.17
N ALA A 115 -16.18 11.03 14.46
CA ALA A 115 -17.54 11.05 14.98
C ALA A 115 -17.95 9.71 15.65
N ASN A 116 -17.35 8.59 15.22
CA ASN A 116 -17.61 7.26 15.78
C ASN A 116 -16.72 6.91 17.01
N GLY A 117 -16.01 7.88 17.58
CA GLY A 117 -15.14 7.68 18.74
C GLY A 117 -13.79 7.04 18.42
N TYR A 118 -13.45 6.89 17.12
CA TYR A 118 -12.13 6.44 16.69
C TYR A 118 -11.11 7.57 16.83
N ARG A 119 -10.14 7.39 17.73
CA ARG A 119 -9.11 8.39 17.98
C ARG A 119 -8.01 8.31 16.93
N MET A 120 -8.05 9.20 15.94
CA MET A 120 -7.08 9.21 14.84
C MET A 120 -5.62 9.33 15.31
N PRO A 121 -5.26 10.24 16.24
CA PRO A 121 -3.87 10.35 16.68
C PRO A 121 -3.34 9.07 17.34
N LEU A 122 -4.19 8.36 18.08
CA LEU A 122 -3.83 7.09 18.71
C LEU A 122 -3.65 5.99 17.66
N ALA A 123 -4.52 5.94 16.66
CA ALA A 123 -4.42 4.99 15.56
C ALA A 123 -3.12 5.19 14.77
N TYR A 124 -2.75 6.43 14.48
CA TYR A 124 -1.49 6.75 13.81
C TYR A 124 -0.30 6.26 14.66
N PHE A 125 -0.32 6.53 15.96
CA PHE A 125 0.74 6.07 16.86
C PHE A 125 0.86 4.55 16.90
N LEU A 126 -0.25 3.84 17.14
CA LEU A 126 -0.26 2.38 17.26
C LEU A 126 0.06 1.68 15.95
N ALA A 127 -0.47 2.17 14.82
CA ALA A 127 -0.18 1.61 13.50
C ALA A 127 1.30 1.78 13.16
N ASN A 128 1.89 2.96 13.42
CA ASN A 128 3.32 3.17 13.23
C ASN A 128 4.14 2.26 14.15
N LEU A 129 3.81 2.18 15.44
CA LEU A 129 4.50 1.28 16.38
C LEU A 129 4.47 -0.17 15.88
N ALA A 130 3.30 -0.67 15.47
CA ALA A 130 3.13 -2.02 14.96
C ALA A 130 3.95 -2.25 13.68
N VAL A 131 3.91 -1.32 12.72
CA VAL A 131 4.69 -1.38 11.47
C VAL A 131 6.19 -1.37 11.76
N TYR A 132 6.66 -0.52 12.66
CA TYR A 132 8.07 -0.46 13.04
C TYR A 132 8.53 -1.76 13.69
N THR A 133 7.80 -2.27 14.68
CA THR A 133 8.13 -3.54 15.32
C THR A 133 8.11 -4.70 14.35
N TYR A 134 7.08 -4.78 13.49
CA TYR A 134 6.99 -5.81 12.45
C TYR A 134 8.16 -5.75 11.48
N SER A 135 8.48 -4.55 10.98
CA SER A 135 9.60 -4.36 10.04
C SER A 135 10.94 -4.72 10.67
N PHE A 136 11.16 -4.33 11.93
CA PHE A 136 12.37 -4.67 12.66
C PHE A 136 12.54 -6.19 12.83
N VAL A 137 11.48 -6.87 13.27
CA VAL A 137 11.50 -8.33 13.44
C VAL A 137 11.65 -9.05 12.09
N ALA A 138 11.01 -8.54 11.04
CA ALA A 138 11.12 -9.11 9.71
C ALA A 138 12.55 -8.96 9.14
N ILE A 139 13.17 -7.77 9.25
CA ILE A 139 14.53 -7.49 8.76
C ILE A 139 15.60 -8.26 9.52
N LEU A 140 15.42 -8.48 10.82
CA LEU A 140 16.38 -9.24 11.62
C LEU A 140 16.27 -10.76 11.47
N ARG A 141 15.24 -11.27 10.80
CA ARG A 141 15.00 -12.69 10.62
C ARG A 141 15.41 -13.17 9.24
#